data_AF-A0A354B7A3-F1
#
_entry.id   AF-A0A354B7A3-F1
#
_cell.length_a   1.000
_cell.length_b   1.000
_cell.length_c   1.000
_cell.angle_alpha   90.00
_cell.angle_beta   90.00
_cell.angle_gamma   90.00
#
_symmetry.space_group_name_H-M   'P 1'
#
loop_
_entity.id
_entity.type
_entity.pdbx_description
1 polymer ?
#
loop_
_entity_poly.entity_id
_entity_poly.type
_entity_poly.pdbx_seq_one_letter_code
_entity_poly.pdbx_strand_id
1 'polypeptide(L)'
;DAGVSDWGGVSPVTADHVNPERPWPDLDRLREVTEAKGHTLAPRLTIHPAFACEPERWLDPALHFPVADRSDSDGYARDDAGSVWPERTMERAKVDDGAEFELTGTISSQWYVGTGADPESLIPGEPFATGAVKEVLDGVRAGQDVGFDEILTLFRARGREVAAVAQVADELRQEIVGDVVTWVANRNINYTNVCTFKCRFCGFSKGPLSLNLRGTPYLLELEDIADRTIEAAEAGATEVCLQGGIHPNFDGDYYIDVARAVHEAVPGMHIHGFTALEVTEGAKRNQEPLADYLTRLKEAGQKSLPGTAAEILHDDVRATLCPDKINTEEWLEAHRIAHSVGLGSNVTIMFGSIERP
;
A
#
# COMPACT_ATOMS: atom_id res chain seq x y z
N ASP A 1 -12.76 21.10 -30.16
CA ASP A 1 -13.11 22.06 -31.22
C ASP A 1 -12.44 23.44 -31.11
N ALA A 2 -12.04 23.92 -29.92
CA ALA A 2 -11.28 25.18 -29.77
C ALA A 2 -9.94 25.03 -29.00
N GLY A 3 -9.48 23.80 -28.71
CA GLY A 3 -8.23 23.54 -27.99
C GLY A 3 -8.26 23.83 -26.49
N VAL A 4 -9.44 24.11 -25.92
CA VAL A 4 -9.61 24.29 -24.47
C VAL A 4 -9.43 22.95 -23.75
N SER A 5 -8.57 22.93 -22.75
CA SER A 5 -8.28 21.75 -21.89
C SER A 5 -8.67 21.95 -20.42
N ASP A 6 -9.28 23.08 -20.08
CA ASP A 6 -9.68 23.45 -18.72
C ASP A 6 -11.00 24.22 -18.75
N TRP A 7 -11.98 23.78 -17.95
CA TRP A 7 -13.28 24.43 -17.80
C TRP A 7 -13.22 25.67 -16.87
N GLY A 8 -12.10 25.87 -16.18
CA GLY A 8 -11.91 26.93 -15.20
C GLY A 8 -12.41 26.54 -13.81
N GLY A 9 -12.48 27.54 -12.91
CA GLY A 9 -12.97 27.32 -11.55
C GLY A 9 -14.48 27.15 -11.53
N VAL A 10 -14.96 25.90 -11.56
CA VAL A 10 -16.38 25.57 -11.41
C VAL A 10 -16.60 25.04 -9.99
N SER A 11 -17.62 25.55 -9.30
CA SER A 11 -17.90 25.16 -7.90
C SER A 11 -19.37 24.80 -7.73
N PRO A 12 -19.69 23.56 -7.33
CA PRO A 12 -21.07 23.20 -7.01
C PRO A 12 -21.54 23.78 -5.67
N VAL A 13 -20.63 24.36 -4.88
CA VAL A 13 -20.90 24.78 -3.48
C VAL A 13 -20.97 26.31 -3.34
N THR A 14 -20.27 27.06 -4.19
CA THR A 14 -20.16 28.52 -4.07
C THR A 14 -20.89 29.23 -5.20
N ALA A 15 -21.52 30.38 -4.92
CA ALA A 15 -22.11 31.21 -5.97
C ALA A 15 -21.02 31.79 -6.90
N ASP A 16 -21.35 31.99 -8.17
CA ASP A 16 -20.50 32.77 -9.07
C ASP A 16 -20.64 34.26 -8.72
N HIS A 17 -19.59 34.82 -8.11
CA HIS A 17 -19.56 36.24 -7.74
C HIS A 17 -19.30 37.17 -8.95
N VAL A 18 -18.83 36.63 -10.08
CA VAL A 18 -18.61 37.38 -11.33
C VAL A 18 -19.90 37.47 -12.14
N ASN A 19 -20.67 36.37 -12.21
CA ASN A 19 -21.95 36.33 -12.90
C ASN A 19 -23.07 35.71 -12.03
N PRO A 20 -23.60 36.46 -11.05
CA PRO A 20 -24.58 35.92 -10.10
C PRO A 20 -25.89 35.45 -10.74
N GLU A 21 -26.21 35.94 -11.94
CA GLU A 21 -27.41 35.56 -12.70
C GLU A 21 -27.24 34.24 -13.47
N ARG A 22 -26.03 33.71 -13.56
CA ARG A 22 -25.73 32.43 -14.22
C ARG A 22 -24.99 31.51 -13.25
N PRO A 23 -25.70 30.58 -12.59
CA PRO A 23 -25.05 29.63 -11.70
C PRO A 23 -24.02 28.79 -12.46
N TRP A 24 -23.07 28.24 -11.70
CA TRP A 24 -22.11 27.29 -12.24
C TRP A 24 -22.82 26.13 -12.96
N PRO A 25 -22.26 25.63 -14.08
CA PRO A 25 -22.79 24.42 -14.71
C PRO A 25 -22.68 23.24 -13.75
N ASP A 26 -23.67 22.35 -13.83
CA ASP A 26 -23.68 21.10 -13.06
C ASP A 26 -22.50 20.21 -13.47
N LEU A 27 -21.86 19.55 -12.50
CA LEU A 27 -20.70 18.71 -12.73
C LEU A 27 -21.04 17.49 -13.60
N ASP A 28 -22.24 16.93 -13.47
CA ASP A 28 -22.68 15.81 -14.31
C ASP A 28 -22.82 16.28 -15.75
N ARG A 29 -23.33 17.50 -15.94
CA ARG A 29 -23.43 18.07 -17.28
C ARG A 29 -22.06 18.34 -17.91
N LEU A 30 -21.10 18.84 -17.14
CA LEU A 30 -19.73 19.00 -17.62
C LEU A 30 -19.11 17.66 -17.99
N ARG A 31 -19.35 16.63 -17.17
CA ARG A 31 -18.86 15.27 -17.41
C ARG A 31 -19.42 14.72 -18.72
N GLU A 32 -20.74 14.76 -18.89
CA GLU A 32 -21.41 14.33 -20.13
C GLU A 32 -20.81 15.01 -21.38
N VAL A 33 -20.64 16.33 -21.35
CA VAL A 33 -20.12 17.09 -22.49
C VAL A 33 -18.64 16.76 -22.77
N THR A 34 -17.85 16.57 -21.72
CA THR A 34 -16.42 16.22 -21.80
C THR A 34 -16.25 14.80 -22.37
N GLU A 35 -17.00 13.85 -21.83
CA GLU A 35 -16.96 12.44 -22.26
C GLU A 35 -17.52 12.25 -23.68
N ALA A 36 -18.53 13.02 -24.08
CA ALA A 36 -19.04 13.02 -25.46
C ALA A 36 -17.99 13.47 -26.49
N LYS A 37 -16.90 14.10 -26.04
CA LYS A 37 -15.75 14.49 -26.87
C LYS A 37 -14.56 13.53 -26.72
N GLY A 38 -14.71 12.43 -25.98
CA GLY A 38 -13.66 11.43 -25.76
C GLY A 38 -12.61 11.85 -24.73
N HIS A 39 -12.95 12.78 -23.83
CA HIS A 39 -12.05 13.22 -22.76
C HIS A 39 -12.61 12.82 -21.39
N THR A 40 -11.74 12.77 -20.38
CA THR A 40 -12.14 12.57 -18.98
C THR A 40 -12.17 13.91 -18.26
N LEU A 41 -13.25 14.17 -17.52
CA LEU A 41 -13.33 15.31 -16.62
C LEU A 41 -12.55 14.99 -15.34
N ALA A 42 -11.48 15.74 -15.07
CA ALA A 42 -10.67 15.60 -13.86
C ALA A 42 -10.69 16.91 -13.04
N PRO A 43 -10.89 16.85 -11.71
CA PRO A 43 -10.76 18.03 -10.88
C PRO A 43 -9.30 18.44 -10.75
N ARG A 44 -9.06 19.74 -10.54
CA ARG A 44 -7.72 20.26 -10.25
C ARG A 44 -7.76 21.19 -9.06
N LEU A 45 -6.62 21.35 -8.41
CA LEU A 45 -6.42 22.40 -7.42
C LEU A 45 -6.40 23.78 -8.09
N THR A 46 -6.43 24.84 -7.27
CA THR A 46 -6.24 26.22 -7.75
C THR A 46 -4.88 26.37 -8.44
N ILE A 47 -3.86 25.65 -7.97
CA ILE A 47 -2.57 25.50 -8.64
C ILE A 47 -2.69 24.50 -9.79
N HIS A 48 -2.11 24.82 -10.95
CA HIS A 48 -2.11 23.88 -12.08
C HIS A 48 -1.18 22.69 -11.82
N PRO A 49 -1.50 21.50 -12.36
CA PRO A 49 -0.73 20.27 -12.15
C PRO A 49 0.78 20.41 -12.40
N ALA A 50 1.17 21.08 -13.49
CA ALA A 50 2.58 21.31 -13.83
C ALA A 50 3.37 22.04 -12.74
N PHE A 51 2.73 22.90 -11.94
CA PHE A 51 3.38 23.61 -10.84
C PHE A 51 3.27 22.83 -9.52
N ALA A 52 2.18 22.08 -9.32
CA ALA A 52 2.00 21.21 -8.16
C ALA A 52 3.07 20.11 -8.11
N CYS A 53 3.51 19.60 -9.26
CA CYS A 53 4.53 18.57 -9.38
C CYS A 53 5.98 19.08 -9.16
N GLU A 54 6.20 20.39 -9.12
CA GLU A 54 7.50 21.04 -8.87
C GLU A 54 7.44 21.91 -7.58
N PRO A 55 7.12 21.33 -6.41
CA PRO A 55 6.81 22.09 -5.20
C PRO A 55 8.01 22.90 -4.70
N GLU A 56 9.25 22.41 -4.84
CA GLU A 56 10.47 23.11 -4.41
C GLU A 56 10.72 24.40 -5.19
N ARG A 57 10.15 24.51 -6.39
CA ARG A 57 10.34 25.67 -7.27
C ARG A 57 9.21 26.69 -7.16
N TRP A 58 7.97 26.22 -7.04
CA TRP A 58 6.79 27.07 -7.18
C TRP A 58 5.99 27.28 -5.89
N LEU A 59 6.22 26.45 -4.87
CA LEU A 59 5.44 26.48 -3.64
C LEU A 59 6.29 26.92 -2.45
N ASP A 60 5.69 27.73 -1.59
CA ASP A 60 6.21 27.95 -0.24
C ASP A 60 6.31 26.60 0.50
N PRO A 61 7.38 26.33 1.27
CA PRO A 61 7.54 25.08 2.02
C PRO A 61 6.34 24.70 2.90
N ALA A 62 5.59 25.68 3.42
CA ALA A 62 4.39 25.42 4.22
C ALA A 62 3.23 24.81 3.40
N LEU A 63 3.26 24.93 2.07
CA LEU A 63 2.23 24.41 1.16
C LEU A 63 2.57 23.06 0.55
N HIS A 64 3.79 22.54 0.74
CA HIS A 64 4.22 21.28 0.12
C HIS A 64 3.31 20.12 0.50
N PHE A 65 3.11 19.88 1.81
CA PHE A 65 2.24 18.79 2.27
C PHE A 65 0.75 19.03 1.94
N PRO A 66 0.14 20.20 2.23
CA PRO A 66 -1.26 20.44 1.88
C PRO A 66 -1.59 20.28 0.40
N VAL A 67 -0.65 20.64 -0.50
CA VAL A 67 -0.84 20.41 -1.94
C VAL A 67 -0.68 18.93 -2.28
N ALA A 68 0.38 18.27 -1.81
CA ALA A 68 0.62 16.84 -2.08
C ALA A 68 -0.49 15.93 -1.53
N ASP A 69 -1.03 16.25 -0.35
CA ASP A 69 -2.17 15.56 0.28
C ASP A 69 -3.43 15.65 -0.60
N ARG A 70 -3.61 16.76 -1.31
CA ARG A 70 -4.79 17.04 -2.13
C ARG A 70 -4.61 16.79 -3.61
N SER A 71 -3.41 16.45 -4.03
CA SER A 71 -3.13 16.08 -5.40
C SER A 71 -2.87 14.59 -5.56
N ASP A 72 -3.20 14.07 -6.72
CA ASP A 72 -2.66 12.79 -7.18
C ASP A 72 -1.22 12.96 -7.69
N SER A 73 -0.66 11.89 -8.22
CA SER A 73 0.73 11.82 -8.67
C SER A 73 1.02 12.60 -9.96
N ASP A 74 -0.01 13.00 -10.72
CA ASP A 74 0.12 13.91 -11.88
C ASP A 74 -0.14 15.38 -11.50
N GLY A 75 -0.52 15.66 -10.25
CA GLY A 75 -0.80 17.01 -9.75
C GLY A 75 -2.25 17.47 -9.94
N TYR A 76 -3.16 16.59 -10.37
CA TYR A 76 -4.60 16.87 -10.37
C TYR A 76 -5.17 16.72 -8.96
N ALA A 77 -6.34 17.29 -8.69
CA ALA A 77 -6.96 17.10 -7.38
C ALA A 77 -7.43 15.64 -7.24
N ARG A 78 -7.28 15.07 -6.05
CA ARG A 78 -7.82 13.74 -5.74
C ARG A 78 -9.34 13.73 -5.94
N ASP A 79 -9.84 12.66 -6.56
CA ASP A 79 -11.26 12.36 -6.76
C ASP A 79 -11.68 11.03 -6.10
N ASP A 80 -10.79 10.45 -5.28
CA ASP A 80 -11.04 9.29 -4.43
C ASP A 80 -11.79 9.66 -3.13
N ALA A 81 -12.30 8.67 -2.38
CA ALA A 81 -13.04 8.90 -1.13
C ALA A 81 -12.24 9.71 -0.07
N GLY A 82 -10.91 9.66 -0.13
CA GLY A 82 -9.99 10.46 0.69
C GLY A 82 -10.03 11.97 0.40
N SER A 83 -10.57 12.38 -0.74
CA SER A 83 -10.73 13.79 -1.16
C SER A 83 -11.78 14.55 -0.35
N VAL A 84 -12.74 13.84 0.26
CA VAL A 84 -13.83 14.42 1.04
C VAL A 84 -13.40 14.56 2.50
N TRP A 85 -13.52 15.77 3.05
CA TRP A 85 -13.27 16.01 4.47
C TRP A 85 -14.23 15.15 5.31
N PRO A 86 -13.76 14.21 6.15
CA PRO A 86 -14.61 13.71 7.22
C PRO A 86 -14.93 14.87 8.15
N GLU A 87 -16.21 15.06 8.50
CA GLU A 87 -16.58 15.97 9.58
C GLU A 87 -15.84 15.52 10.86
N ARG A 88 -14.88 16.33 11.30
CA ARG A 88 -14.10 16.02 12.51
C ARG A 88 -15.00 16.15 13.74
N THR A 89 -15.48 15.03 14.26
CA THR A 89 -15.96 14.92 15.64
C THR A 89 -14.89 14.24 16.48
N MET A 90 -14.31 14.94 17.45
CA MET A 90 -13.26 14.37 18.29
C MET A 90 -13.91 13.57 19.43
N GLU A 91 -13.74 12.25 19.45
CA GLU A 91 -14.06 11.44 20.63
C GLU A 91 -12.91 10.47 20.94
N ARG A 92 -12.52 10.39 22.21
CA ARG A 92 -11.45 9.49 22.67
C ARG A 92 -12.07 8.21 23.17
N ALA A 93 -11.80 7.10 22.49
CA ALA A 93 -12.19 5.77 22.95
C ALA A 93 -10.93 4.99 23.39
N LYS A 94 -11.03 4.30 24.52
CA LYS A 94 -10.05 3.29 24.93
C LYS A 94 -10.60 1.93 24.53
N VAL A 95 -9.86 1.18 23.72
CA VAL A 95 -10.12 -0.23 23.47
C VAL A 95 -9.34 -1.08 24.48
N ASP A 96 -9.91 -2.22 24.85
CA ASP A 96 -9.41 -3.11 25.92
C ASP A 96 -8.04 -3.76 25.62
N ASP A 97 -7.49 -3.57 24.42
CA ASP A 97 -6.18 -4.09 23.99
C ASP A 97 -4.99 -3.20 24.37
N GLY A 98 -5.24 -2.07 25.05
CA GLY A 98 -4.21 -1.16 25.54
C GLY A 98 -3.65 -0.20 24.48
N ALA A 99 -4.21 -0.17 23.27
CA ALA A 99 -3.93 0.87 22.29
C ALA A 99 -4.88 2.07 22.50
N GLU A 100 -4.32 3.26 22.73
CA GLU A 100 -5.10 4.51 22.70
C GLU A 100 -5.16 5.01 21.26
N PHE A 101 -6.32 4.91 20.61
CA PHE A 101 -6.56 5.55 19.32
C PHE A 101 -7.44 6.78 19.50
N GLU A 102 -7.13 7.85 18.77
CA GLU A 102 -8.00 9.03 18.70
C GLU A 102 -9.02 8.77 17.57
N LEU A 103 -10.27 8.48 17.95
CA LEU A 103 -11.34 8.24 16.98
C LEU A 103 -11.63 9.57 16.27
N THR A 104 -11.43 9.62 14.96
CA THR A 104 -11.80 10.77 14.15
C THR A 104 -13.25 10.59 13.69
N GLY A 105 -14.20 10.96 14.54
CA GLY A 105 -15.64 10.96 14.26
C GLY A 105 -16.36 9.66 14.60
N THR A 106 -17.61 9.76 15.06
CA THR A 106 -18.51 8.61 15.24
C THR A 106 -19.19 8.17 13.94
N ILE A 107 -19.06 8.99 12.88
CA ILE A 107 -19.59 8.74 11.55
C ILE A 107 -18.53 9.18 10.55
N SER A 108 -17.64 8.27 10.15
CA SER A 108 -16.87 8.48 8.93
C SER A 108 -17.85 8.36 7.75
N SER A 109 -17.94 9.40 6.92
CA SER A 109 -18.57 9.27 5.60
C SER A 109 -17.70 8.46 4.63
N GLN A 110 -16.43 8.24 4.97
CA GLN A 110 -15.52 7.38 4.19
C GLN A 110 -15.74 5.93 4.56
N TRP A 111 -15.88 5.10 3.53
CA TRP A 111 -15.94 3.67 3.68
C TRP A 111 -14.62 3.11 4.24
N TYR A 112 -14.71 2.25 5.25
CA TYR A 112 -13.65 1.34 5.68
C TYR A 112 -14.25 0.01 6.15
N VAL A 113 -13.41 -1.03 6.23
CA VAL A 113 -13.84 -2.38 6.64
C VAL A 113 -14.50 -2.34 8.02
N GLY A 114 -15.75 -2.79 8.11
CA GLY A 114 -16.50 -2.86 9.37
C GLY A 114 -17.45 -1.68 9.65
N THR A 115 -17.50 -0.66 8.78
CA THR A 115 -18.45 0.49 8.90
C THR A 115 -19.92 0.12 8.69
N GLY A 116 -20.19 -1.01 8.03
CA GLY A 116 -21.55 -1.37 7.59
C GLY A 116 -22.08 -0.54 6.42
N ALA A 117 -21.32 0.44 5.93
CA ALA A 117 -21.59 1.14 4.68
C ALA A 117 -21.14 0.27 3.49
N ASP A 118 -21.85 0.37 2.37
CA ASP A 118 -21.40 -0.25 1.12
C ASP A 118 -20.14 0.46 0.61
N PRO A 119 -19.16 -0.28 0.06
CA PRO A 119 -18.00 0.34 -0.57
C PRO A 119 -18.42 1.23 -1.73
N GLU A 120 -17.79 2.40 -1.84
CA GLU A 120 -17.96 3.25 -3.01
C GLU A 120 -17.44 2.54 -4.26
N SER A 121 -18.14 2.71 -5.38
CA SER A 121 -17.69 2.19 -6.68
C SER A 121 -16.55 3.05 -7.21
N LEU A 122 -15.31 2.64 -6.93
CA LEU A 122 -14.09 3.35 -7.35
C LEU A 122 -13.84 3.33 -8.87
N ILE A 123 -14.47 2.40 -9.60
CA ILE A 123 -14.36 2.28 -11.06
C ILE A 123 -15.74 2.59 -11.66
N PRO A 124 -16.05 3.87 -11.95
CA PRO A 124 -17.35 4.23 -12.46
C PRO A 124 -17.45 4.03 -13.98
N GLY A 125 -18.63 3.59 -14.42
CA GLY A 125 -19.09 3.72 -15.82
C GLY A 125 -18.70 2.57 -16.76
N GLU A 126 -19.17 2.67 -18.00
CA GLU A 126 -18.87 1.70 -19.06
C GLU A 126 -17.42 1.85 -19.55
N PRO A 127 -16.65 0.75 -19.67
CA PRO A 127 -15.29 0.75 -20.18
C PRO A 127 -15.14 1.51 -21.49
N PHE A 128 -14.23 2.49 -21.52
CA PHE A 128 -13.91 3.23 -22.73
C PHE A 128 -12.50 3.80 -22.67
N ALA A 129 -11.70 3.53 -23.70
CA ALA A 129 -10.36 4.08 -23.84
C ALA A 129 -10.10 4.56 -25.26
N THR A 130 -9.28 5.60 -25.40
CA THR A 130 -8.79 6.12 -26.69
C THR A 130 -7.29 6.40 -26.61
N GLY A 131 -6.69 6.81 -27.73
CA GLY A 131 -5.28 7.19 -27.78
C GLY A 131 -4.33 6.12 -27.25
N ALA A 132 -3.30 6.55 -26.51
CA ALA A 132 -2.22 5.69 -26.03
C ALA A 132 -2.73 4.56 -25.11
N VAL A 133 -3.67 4.84 -24.20
CA VAL A 133 -4.24 3.80 -23.32
C VAL A 133 -4.87 2.70 -24.16
N LYS A 134 -5.69 3.06 -25.16
CA LYS A 134 -6.31 2.07 -26.05
C LYS A 134 -5.26 1.26 -26.82
N GLU A 135 -4.23 1.92 -27.36
CA GLU A 135 -3.17 1.25 -28.11
C GLU A 135 -2.47 0.20 -27.25
N VAL A 136 -2.15 0.52 -25.98
CA VAL A 136 -1.57 -0.44 -25.03
C VAL A 136 -2.53 -1.60 -24.76
N LEU A 137 -3.80 -1.32 -24.48
CA LEU A 137 -4.80 -2.36 -24.18
C LEU A 137 -5.06 -3.30 -25.38
N ASP A 138 -5.08 -2.76 -26.60
CA ASP A 138 -5.19 -3.57 -27.81
C ASP A 138 -3.95 -4.45 -28.01
N GLY A 139 -2.76 -3.93 -27.71
CA GLY A 139 -1.50 -4.68 -27.74
C GLY A 139 -1.50 -5.85 -26.76
N VAL A 140 -1.94 -5.62 -25.53
CA VAL A 140 -2.08 -6.65 -24.50
C VAL A 140 -3.04 -7.75 -24.95
N ARG A 141 -4.21 -7.40 -25.50
CA ARG A 141 -5.16 -8.38 -26.05
C ARG A 141 -4.61 -9.15 -27.25
N ALA A 142 -3.66 -8.57 -27.97
CA ALA A 142 -2.92 -9.25 -29.04
C ALA A 142 -1.74 -10.11 -28.52
N GLY A 143 -1.56 -10.21 -27.20
CA GLY A 143 -0.50 -11.00 -26.57
C GLY A 143 0.84 -10.29 -26.47
N GLN A 144 0.87 -8.95 -26.53
CA GLN A 144 2.10 -8.18 -26.32
C GLN A 144 2.36 -7.98 -24.82
N ASP A 145 3.61 -8.17 -24.41
CA ASP A 145 4.06 -7.82 -23.07
C ASP A 145 4.12 -6.30 -22.90
N VAL A 146 3.78 -5.81 -21.69
CA VAL A 146 3.89 -4.40 -21.34
C VAL A 146 5.29 -4.07 -20.83
N GLY A 147 5.90 -3.03 -21.42
CA GLY A 147 7.15 -2.46 -20.95
C GLY A 147 6.92 -1.28 -20.00
N PHE A 148 8.00 -0.55 -19.70
CA PHE A 148 7.97 0.60 -18.81
C PHE A 148 7.02 1.71 -19.29
N ASP A 149 7.10 2.09 -20.56
CA ASP A 149 6.30 3.19 -21.13
C ASP A 149 4.81 2.82 -21.23
N GLU A 150 4.51 1.55 -21.51
CA GLU A 150 3.14 1.03 -21.50
C GLU A 150 2.55 1.04 -20.08
N ILE A 151 3.31 0.57 -19.09
CA ILE A 151 2.90 0.61 -17.67
C ILE A 151 2.65 2.05 -17.22
N LEU A 152 3.56 2.98 -17.54
CA LEU A 152 3.40 4.41 -17.25
C LEU A 152 2.14 4.98 -17.90
N THR A 153 1.85 4.60 -19.14
CA THR A 153 0.64 5.00 -19.85
C THR A 153 -0.62 4.50 -19.13
N LEU A 154 -0.63 3.26 -18.65
CA LEU A 154 -1.75 2.69 -17.91
C LEU A 154 -1.93 3.33 -16.53
N PHE A 155 -0.84 3.67 -15.82
CA PHE A 155 -0.91 4.39 -14.54
C PHE A 155 -1.51 5.80 -14.66
N ARG A 156 -1.49 6.38 -15.86
CA ARG A 156 -2.09 7.70 -16.17
C ARG A 156 -3.54 7.62 -16.65
N ALA A 157 -4.11 6.44 -16.79
CA ALA A 157 -5.50 6.26 -17.22
C ALA A 157 -6.46 6.94 -16.22
N ARG A 158 -7.51 7.60 -16.72
CA ARG A 158 -8.48 8.33 -15.87
C ARG A 158 -9.92 8.06 -16.26
N GLY A 159 -10.81 8.08 -15.26
CA GLY A 159 -12.24 7.91 -15.47
C GLY A 159 -12.56 6.58 -16.16
N ARG A 160 -13.26 6.64 -17.30
CA ARG A 160 -13.68 5.44 -18.05
C ARG A 160 -12.51 4.61 -18.61
N GLU A 161 -11.32 5.20 -18.73
CA GLU A 161 -10.12 4.48 -19.11
C GLU A 161 -9.72 3.49 -18.01
N VAL A 162 -9.88 3.84 -16.73
CA VAL A 162 -9.62 2.93 -15.61
C VAL A 162 -10.53 1.71 -15.69
N ALA A 163 -11.80 1.90 -16.07
CA ALA A 163 -12.74 0.80 -16.31
C ALA A 163 -12.30 -0.09 -17.48
N ALA A 164 -11.71 0.48 -18.53
CA ALA A 164 -11.13 -0.29 -19.64
C ALA A 164 -9.89 -1.09 -19.22
N VAL A 165 -9.00 -0.51 -18.42
CA VAL A 165 -7.84 -1.22 -17.84
C VAL A 165 -8.31 -2.38 -16.96
N ALA A 166 -9.27 -2.14 -16.07
CA ALA A 166 -9.83 -3.15 -15.19
C ALA A 166 -10.50 -4.29 -15.96
N GLN A 167 -11.22 -3.98 -17.05
CA GLN A 167 -11.82 -4.99 -17.90
C GLN A 167 -10.78 -5.91 -18.55
N VAL A 168 -9.71 -5.35 -19.12
CA VAL A 168 -8.63 -6.16 -19.71
C VAL A 168 -7.91 -6.98 -18.65
N ALA A 169 -7.65 -6.40 -17.47
CA ALA A 169 -7.07 -7.14 -16.35
C ALA A 169 -7.97 -8.32 -15.92
N ASP A 170 -9.29 -8.13 -15.92
CA ASP A 170 -10.25 -9.18 -15.58
C ASP A 170 -10.33 -10.28 -16.64
N GLU A 171 -10.29 -9.92 -17.92
CA GLU A 171 -10.17 -10.85 -19.05
C GLU A 171 -8.93 -11.74 -18.90
N LEU A 172 -7.75 -11.15 -18.66
CA LEU A 172 -6.50 -11.88 -18.45
C LEU A 172 -6.56 -12.79 -17.20
N ARG A 173 -7.12 -12.28 -16.10
CA ARG A 173 -7.33 -13.06 -14.88
C ARG A 173 -8.22 -14.27 -15.14
N GLN A 174 -9.31 -14.10 -15.89
CA GLN A 174 -10.21 -15.19 -16.28
C GLN A 174 -9.50 -16.25 -17.13
N GLU A 175 -8.66 -15.83 -18.09
CA GLU A 175 -7.91 -16.74 -18.94
C GLU A 175 -6.88 -17.58 -18.16
N ILE A 176 -6.21 -16.98 -17.16
CA ILE A 176 -5.14 -17.63 -16.41
C ILE A 176 -5.70 -18.52 -15.29
N VAL A 177 -6.67 -18.03 -14.51
CA VAL A 177 -7.14 -18.72 -13.28
C VAL A 177 -8.65 -19.00 -13.23
N GLY A 178 -9.44 -18.47 -14.16
CA GLY A 178 -10.89 -18.62 -14.17
C GLY A 178 -11.56 -17.99 -12.94
N ASP A 179 -12.70 -18.55 -12.53
CA ASP A 179 -13.53 -18.03 -11.42
C ASP A 179 -13.11 -18.52 -10.03
N VAL A 180 -12.06 -19.33 -9.92
CA VAL A 180 -11.63 -19.90 -8.64
C VAL A 180 -10.91 -18.84 -7.82
N VAL A 181 -11.51 -18.45 -6.69
CA VAL A 181 -10.89 -17.58 -5.69
C VAL A 181 -10.25 -18.44 -4.60
N THR A 182 -8.93 -18.33 -4.45
CA THR A 182 -8.17 -18.99 -3.37
C THR A 182 -7.90 -18.03 -2.22
N TRP A 183 -7.83 -18.57 -1.00
CA TRP A 183 -7.52 -17.80 0.20
C TRP A 183 -6.67 -18.65 1.15
N VAL A 184 -6.04 -18.00 2.13
CA VAL A 184 -5.23 -18.65 3.18
C VAL A 184 -5.83 -18.32 4.55
N ALA A 185 -6.12 -19.34 5.35
CA ALA A 185 -6.50 -19.19 6.74
C ALA A 185 -5.23 -18.85 7.55
N ASN A 186 -5.02 -17.55 7.77
CA ASN A 186 -3.78 -17.03 8.35
C ASN A 186 -3.98 -16.44 9.75
N ARG A 187 -2.99 -16.61 10.63
CA ARG A 187 -2.81 -15.81 11.84
C ARG A 187 -1.53 -14.97 11.75
N ASN A 188 -1.67 -13.65 11.76
CA ASN A 188 -0.55 -12.74 12.00
C ASN A 188 -0.13 -12.81 13.47
N ILE A 189 1.15 -13.05 13.72
CA ILE A 189 1.76 -13.01 15.06
C ILE A 189 2.86 -11.97 15.03
N ASN A 190 2.58 -10.82 15.62
CA ASN A 190 3.59 -9.83 15.90
C ASN A 190 4.31 -10.16 17.20
N TYR A 191 5.54 -10.66 17.09
CA TYR A 191 6.33 -11.10 18.26
C TYR A 191 6.90 -9.92 19.06
N THR A 192 7.03 -8.74 18.46
CA THR A 192 7.34 -7.48 19.16
C THR A 192 6.91 -6.28 18.33
N ASN A 193 6.50 -5.21 19.01
CA ASN A 193 6.34 -3.88 18.41
C ASN A 193 7.59 -2.99 18.58
N VAL A 194 8.72 -3.52 19.07
CA VAL A 194 9.96 -2.78 19.34
C VAL A 194 10.90 -2.83 18.14
N CYS A 195 11.17 -1.67 17.53
CA CYS A 195 12.06 -1.58 16.38
C CYS A 195 13.19 -0.55 16.57
N THR A 196 14.38 -0.87 16.05
CA THR A 196 15.52 0.05 15.99
C THR A 196 15.51 0.98 14.77
N PHE A 197 14.69 0.69 13.76
CA PHE A 197 14.65 1.40 12.47
C PHE A 197 13.66 2.57 12.49
N LYS A 198 13.96 3.60 11.71
CA LYS A 198 13.08 4.75 11.51
C LYS A 198 12.39 4.69 10.15
N CYS A 199 11.09 4.47 10.17
CA CYS A 199 10.21 4.55 8.99
C CYS A 199 9.13 5.63 9.23
N ARG A 200 8.78 6.41 8.20
CA ARG A 200 7.79 7.50 8.33
C ARG A 200 6.34 7.01 8.37
N PHE A 201 6.09 5.81 7.87
CA PHE A 201 4.76 5.20 7.72
C PHE A 201 4.44 4.14 8.79
N CYS A 202 5.45 3.63 9.51
CA CYS A 202 5.29 2.45 10.37
C CYS A 202 4.96 2.84 11.81
N GLY A 203 3.91 2.22 12.38
CA GLY A 203 3.54 2.38 13.79
C GLY A 203 4.61 1.90 14.79
N PHE A 204 5.46 0.94 14.41
CA PHE A 204 6.55 0.44 15.27
C PHE A 204 7.85 1.24 15.17
N SER A 205 7.88 2.24 14.29
CA SER A 205 9.06 3.06 13.99
C SER A 205 9.71 3.62 15.25
N LYS A 206 11.02 3.85 15.20
CA LYS A 206 11.75 4.53 16.28
C LYS A 206 11.56 6.05 16.18
N GLY A 207 10.97 6.67 17.21
CA GLY A 207 10.96 8.13 17.36
C GLY A 207 9.73 8.68 18.08
N PRO A 208 9.68 9.99 18.35
CA PRO A 208 8.56 10.62 19.05
C PRO A 208 7.24 10.56 18.28
N LEU A 209 7.30 10.55 16.94
CA LEU A 209 6.12 10.51 16.06
C LEU A 209 5.32 9.20 16.16
N SER A 210 5.96 8.10 16.55
CA SER A 210 5.33 6.78 16.68
C SER A 210 4.96 6.42 18.12
N LEU A 211 5.35 7.22 19.13
CA LEU A 211 5.09 6.89 20.54
C LEU A 211 3.58 6.74 20.82
N ASN A 212 2.75 7.55 20.16
CA ASN A 212 1.29 7.47 20.31
C ASN A 212 0.66 6.36 19.45
N LEU A 213 1.36 5.87 18.42
CA LEU A 213 0.85 4.85 17.48
C LEU A 213 1.29 3.43 17.85
N ARG A 214 2.44 3.29 18.52
CA ARG A 214 3.09 2.02 18.80
C ARG A 214 2.41 1.20 19.90
N GLY A 215 1.65 1.85 20.77
CA GLY A 215 1.14 1.27 22.01
C GLY A 215 2.25 0.93 23.00
N THR A 216 1.89 0.19 24.06
CA THR A 216 2.85 -0.25 25.08
C THR A 216 3.90 -1.19 24.46
N PRO A 217 5.20 -0.94 24.64
CA PRO A 217 6.25 -1.86 24.15
C PRO A 217 6.09 -3.26 24.72
N TYR A 218 6.18 -4.28 23.87
CA TYR A 218 6.15 -5.69 24.28
C TYR A 218 7.12 -6.55 23.47
N LEU A 219 7.46 -7.70 24.03
CA LEU A 219 8.14 -8.82 23.38
C LEU A 219 7.44 -10.08 23.87
N LEU A 220 6.96 -10.90 22.96
CA LEU A 220 6.35 -12.19 23.29
C LEU A 220 7.43 -13.19 23.64
N GLU A 221 7.17 -14.02 24.64
CA GLU A 221 7.98 -15.21 24.91
C GLU A 221 7.73 -16.27 23.83
N LEU A 222 8.66 -17.21 23.67
CA LEU A 222 8.51 -18.29 22.68
C LEU A 222 7.26 -19.17 22.99
N GLU A 223 6.94 -19.34 24.28
CA GLU A 223 5.73 -20.04 24.73
C GLU A 223 4.46 -19.29 24.30
N ASP A 224 4.41 -17.96 24.42
CA ASP A 224 3.28 -17.16 23.93
C ASP A 224 3.07 -17.32 22.42
N ILE A 225 4.17 -17.43 21.65
CA ILE A 225 4.11 -17.63 20.19
C ILE A 225 3.61 -19.04 19.86
N ALA A 226 4.09 -20.05 20.60
CA ALA A 226 3.63 -21.43 20.46
C ALA A 226 2.14 -21.56 20.77
N ASP A 227 1.68 -20.99 21.89
CA ASP A 227 0.28 -21.01 22.31
C ASP A 227 -0.62 -20.35 21.26
N ARG A 228 -0.25 -19.15 20.76
CA ARG A 228 -0.98 -18.48 19.67
C ARG A 228 -1.03 -19.29 18.38
N THR A 229 0.00 -20.09 18.11
CA THR A 229 0.03 -20.98 16.93
C THR A 229 -0.92 -22.16 17.12
N ILE A 230 -0.97 -22.74 18.33
CA ILE A 230 -1.91 -23.81 18.68
C ILE A 230 -3.35 -23.28 18.58
N GLU A 231 -3.65 -22.14 19.19
CA GLU A 231 -4.97 -21.48 19.10
C GLU A 231 -5.39 -21.26 17.64
N ALA A 232 -4.46 -20.79 16.80
CA ALA A 232 -4.73 -20.57 15.38
C ALA A 232 -5.04 -21.90 14.65
N ALA A 233 -4.27 -22.95 14.92
CA ALA A 233 -4.48 -24.27 14.32
C ALA A 233 -5.83 -24.87 14.76
N GLU A 234 -6.20 -24.74 16.03
CA GLU A 234 -7.50 -25.15 16.56
C GLU A 234 -8.66 -24.39 15.92
N ALA A 235 -8.44 -23.12 15.56
CA ALA A 235 -9.39 -22.30 14.79
C ALA A 235 -9.40 -22.61 13.28
N GLY A 236 -8.56 -23.53 12.80
CA GLY A 236 -8.49 -23.96 11.40
C GLY A 236 -7.51 -23.18 10.52
N ALA A 237 -6.60 -22.39 11.11
CA ALA A 237 -5.54 -21.72 10.36
C ALA A 237 -4.55 -22.75 9.78
N THR A 238 -4.10 -22.49 8.56
CA THR A 238 -3.08 -23.29 7.85
C THR A 238 -1.75 -22.58 7.77
N GLU A 239 -1.72 -21.29 8.08
CA GLU A 239 -0.53 -20.45 8.04
C GLU A 239 -0.44 -19.54 9.27
N VAL A 240 0.78 -19.35 9.77
CA VAL A 240 1.12 -18.19 10.61
C VAL A 240 2.06 -17.27 9.84
N CYS A 241 1.80 -15.97 9.95
CA CYS A 241 2.70 -14.94 9.44
C CYS A 241 3.42 -14.25 10.60
N LEU A 242 4.76 -14.35 10.60
CA LEU A 242 5.61 -13.84 11.67
C LEU A 242 6.28 -12.54 11.22
N GLN A 243 5.93 -11.44 11.86
CA GLN A 243 6.46 -10.11 11.54
C GLN A 243 6.66 -9.29 12.81
N GLY A 244 7.74 -8.55 12.94
CA GLY A 244 7.92 -7.72 14.13
C GLY A 244 8.86 -6.55 13.91
N GLY A 245 9.04 -5.78 14.98
CA GLY A 245 10.14 -4.84 15.04
C GLY A 245 11.49 -5.56 15.21
N ILE A 246 12.56 -4.91 14.76
CA ILE A 246 13.92 -5.41 14.96
C ILE A 246 14.38 -4.98 16.35
N HIS A 247 14.27 -5.89 17.32
CA HIS A 247 14.59 -5.61 18.71
C HIS A 247 16.11 -5.42 18.89
N PRO A 248 16.57 -4.45 19.72
CA PRO A 248 18.00 -4.20 19.93
C PRO A 248 18.74 -5.36 20.61
N ASN A 249 18.03 -6.21 21.36
CA ASN A 249 18.62 -7.30 22.14
C ASN A 249 18.64 -8.66 21.43
N PHE A 250 18.14 -8.79 20.20
CA PHE A 250 18.25 -10.08 19.49
C PHE A 250 19.70 -10.32 19.05
N ASP A 251 20.21 -11.52 19.27
CA ASP A 251 21.56 -11.97 18.89
C ASP A 251 21.64 -12.53 17.46
N GLY A 252 20.50 -12.77 16.81
CA GLY A 252 20.36 -13.21 15.42
C GLY A 252 19.66 -14.57 15.32
N ASP A 253 19.88 -15.46 16.27
CA ASP A 253 19.23 -16.77 16.35
C ASP A 253 17.76 -16.69 16.82
N TYR A 254 17.34 -15.58 17.43
CA TYR A 254 15.95 -15.36 17.86
C TYR A 254 14.91 -15.73 16.78
N TYR A 255 15.10 -15.35 15.51
CA TYR A 255 14.13 -15.68 14.45
C TYR A 255 14.08 -17.19 14.16
N ILE A 256 15.22 -17.90 14.28
CA ILE A 256 15.32 -19.35 14.15
C ILE A 256 14.60 -20.04 15.32
N ASP A 257 14.77 -19.52 16.53
CA ASP A 257 14.10 -20.04 17.73
C ASP A 257 12.58 -19.84 17.66
N VAL A 258 12.13 -18.69 17.15
CA VAL A 258 10.70 -18.44 16.88
C VAL A 258 10.15 -19.43 15.85
N ALA A 259 10.84 -19.64 14.72
CA ALA A 259 10.43 -20.62 13.71
C ALA A 259 10.34 -22.03 14.29
N ARG A 260 11.32 -22.41 15.12
CA ARG A 260 11.37 -23.71 15.79
C ARG A 260 10.24 -23.88 16.79
N ALA A 261 9.95 -22.88 17.62
CA ALA A 261 8.85 -22.92 18.58
C ALA A 261 7.49 -23.15 17.88
N VAL A 262 7.26 -22.45 16.76
CA VAL A 262 6.07 -22.66 15.92
C VAL A 262 6.02 -24.07 15.34
N HIS A 263 7.14 -24.56 14.79
CA HIS A 263 7.21 -25.88 14.17
C HIS A 263 7.06 -27.02 15.19
N GLU A 264 7.64 -26.89 16.39
CA GLU A 264 7.50 -27.87 17.46
C GLU A 264 6.07 -27.91 18.01
N ALA A 265 5.42 -26.76 18.15
CA ALA A 265 4.04 -26.65 18.62
C ALA A 265 3.04 -27.22 17.59
N VAL A 266 3.20 -26.88 16.31
CA VAL A 266 2.31 -27.33 15.22
C VAL A 266 3.14 -27.66 13.97
N PRO A 267 3.66 -28.89 13.83
CA PRO A 267 4.57 -29.27 12.73
C PRO A 267 4.00 -29.08 11.31
N GLY A 268 2.67 -29.13 11.17
CA GLY A 268 1.97 -28.93 9.90
C GLY A 268 1.68 -27.47 9.52
N MET A 269 1.98 -26.52 10.41
CA MET A 269 1.71 -25.09 10.17
C MET A 269 2.65 -24.54 9.10
N HIS A 270 2.12 -23.84 8.09
CA HIS A 270 2.95 -23.10 7.14
C HIS A 270 3.49 -21.84 7.80
N ILE A 271 4.80 -21.70 7.83
CA ILE A 271 5.47 -20.53 8.41
C ILE A 271 5.83 -19.57 7.27
N HIS A 272 5.05 -18.48 7.15
CA HIS A 272 5.30 -17.34 6.26
C HIS A 272 5.90 -16.19 7.07
N GLY A 273 7.20 -16.26 7.38
CA GLY A 273 7.79 -15.41 8.41
C GLY A 273 9.01 -14.64 7.96
N PHE A 274 9.26 -13.53 8.64
CA PHE A 274 10.47 -12.71 8.55
C PHE A 274 10.71 -12.12 7.16
N THR A 275 10.60 -10.81 7.05
CA THR A 275 10.95 -10.05 5.86
C THR A 275 12.41 -10.22 5.46
N ALA A 276 12.73 -9.86 4.22
CA ALA A 276 14.12 -9.71 3.75
C ALA A 276 15.00 -8.90 4.71
N LEU A 277 14.43 -7.89 5.37
CA LEU A 277 15.14 -7.06 6.35
C LEU A 277 15.48 -7.85 7.64
N GLU A 278 14.52 -8.60 8.19
CA GLU A 278 14.72 -9.39 9.41
C GLU A 278 15.77 -10.50 9.20
N VAL A 279 15.66 -11.27 8.11
CA VAL A 279 16.62 -12.36 7.85
C VAL A 279 18.03 -11.84 7.54
N THR A 280 18.14 -10.70 6.85
CA THR A 280 19.44 -10.06 6.59
C THR A 280 20.07 -9.56 7.88
N GLU A 281 19.29 -8.96 8.78
CA GLU A 281 19.78 -8.53 10.09
C GLU A 281 20.12 -9.71 11.00
N GLY A 282 19.36 -10.80 10.94
CA GLY A 282 19.67 -12.05 11.65
C GLY A 282 21.02 -12.62 11.23
N ALA A 283 21.21 -12.86 9.93
CA ALA A 283 22.47 -13.36 9.36
C ALA A 283 23.67 -12.46 9.72
N LYS A 284 23.48 -11.14 9.62
CA LYS A 284 24.51 -10.15 9.94
C LYS A 284 24.92 -10.16 11.42
N ARG A 285 23.96 -10.31 12.35
CA ARG A 285 24.26 -10.39 13.80
C ARG A 285 25.01 -11.66 14.17
N ASN A 286 24.66 -12.77 13.52
CA ASN A 286 25.38 -14.03 13.63
C ASN A 286 26.72 -14.04 12.89
N GLN A 287 27.00 -13.04 12.06
CA GLN A 287 28.19 -12.95 11.20
C GLN A 287 28.32 -14.15 10.25
N GLU A 288 27.20 -14.63 9.70
CA GLU A 288 27.15 -15.76 8.78
C GLU A 288 26.58 -15.38 7.40
N PRO A 289 26.88 -16.14 6.34
CA PRO A 289 26.27 -15.92 5.02
C PRO A 289 24.74 -16.07 5.07
N LEU A 290 24.01 -15.20 4.38
CA LEU A 290 22.54 -15.23 4.36
C LEU A 290 21.97 -16.57 3.83
N ALA A 291 22.67 -17.23 2.91
CA ALA A 291 22.28 -18.56 2.42
C ALA A 291 22.30 -19.62 3.54
N ASP A 292 23.31 -19.60 4.39
CA ASP A 292 23.45 -20.53 5.51
C ASP A 292 22.37 -20.24 6.56
N TYR A 293 22.15 -18.94 6.87
CA TYR A 293 21.09 -18.49 7.77
C TYR A 293 19.69 -18.93 7.32
N LEU A 294 19.35 -18.70 6.03
CA LEU A 294 18.06 -19.09 5.47
C LEU A 294 17.90 -20.62 5.39
N THR A 295 18.99 -21.36 5.20
CA THR A 295 18.96 -22.82 5.28
C THR A 295 18.62 -23.29 6.70
N ARG A 296 19.23 -22.69 7.73
CA ARG A 296 18.89 -22.96 9.14
C ARG A 296 17.44 -22.61 9.47
N LEU A 297 16.93 -21.49 8.96
CA LEU A 297 15.52 -21.10 9.11
C LEU A 297 14.56 -22.11 8.46
N LYS A 298 14.89 -22.58 7.24
CA LYS A 298 14.12 -23.62 6.55
C LYS A 298 14.11 -24.94 7.32
N GLU A 299 15.26 -25.34 7.87
CA GLU A 299 15.40 -26.52 8.73
C GLU A 299 14.61 -26.37 10.04
N ALA A 300 14.53 -25.17 10.59
CA ALA A 300 13.71 -24.85 11.75
C ALA A 300 12.19 -24.83 11.47
N GLY A 301 11.78 -24.96 10.20
CA GLY A 301 10.39 -25.11 9.79
C GLY A 301 9.87 -24.03 8.84
N GLN A 302 10.64 -22.97 8.58
CA GLN A 302 10.20 -21.90 7.67
C GLN A 302 9.91 -22.42 6.26
N LYS A 303 8.80 -21.97 5.67
CA LYS A 303 8.35 -22.42 4.35
C LYS A 303 8.40 -21.34 3.28
N SER A 304 8.25 -20.06 3.66
CA SER A 304 8.30 -18.96 2.72
C SER A 304 8.71 -17.64 3.36
N LEU A 305 9.16 -16.70 2.52
CA LEU A 305 9.57 -15.36 2.90
C LEU A 305 8.49 -14.32 2.50
N PRO A 306 7.98 -13.50 3.43
CA PRO A 306 7.15 -12.35 3.12
C PRO A 306 7.90 -11.30 2.31
N GLY A 307 7.21 -10.74 1.33
CA GLY A 307 7.65 -9.70 0.41
C GLY A 307 7.46 -8.28 0.95
N THR A 308 7.09 -8.17 2.23
CA THR A 308 7.10 -6.91 2.98
C THR A 308 8.53 -6.37 3.17
N ALA A 309 8.66 -5.12 3.62
CA ALA A 309 9.92 -4.35 3.60
C ALA A 309 10.43 -3.95 2.21
N ALA A 310 9.72 -4.34 1.14
CA ALA A 310 9.90 -3.81 -0.20
C ALA A 310 9.52 -2.33 -0.27
N GLU A 311 8.45 -1.92 0.40
CA GLU A 311 7.91 -0.55 0.38
C GLU A 311 7.74 -0.03 -1.06
N ILE A 312 8.65 0.85 -1.49
CA ILE A 312 8.91 1.21 -2.87
C ILE A 312 10.37 0.82 -3.17
N LEU A 313 10.58 0.03 -4.24
CA LEU A 313 11.90 -0.38 -4.71
C LEU A 313 12.54 0.71 -5.60
N HIS A 314 12.65 1.91 -5.03
CA HIS A 314 13.32 3.07 -5.62
C HIS A 314 14.10 3.79 -4.52
N ASP A 315 15.43 3.77 -4.58
CA ASP A 315 16.27 4.15 -3.43
C ASP A 315 16.08 5.61 -2.99
N ASP A 316 15.77 6.55 -3.90
CA ASP A 316 15.45 7.94 -3.51
C ASP A 316 14.17 8.06 -2.66
N VAL A 317 13.15 7.24 -2.98
CA VAL A 317 11.91 7.16 -2.19
C VAL A 317 12.21 6.51 -0.84
N ARG A 318 13.02 5.43 -0.83
CA ARG A 318 13.46 4.76 0.41
C ARG A 318 14.27 5.69 1.30
N ALA A 319 15.15 6.52 0.76
CA ALA A 319 15.93 7.50 1.50
C ALA A 319 15.04 8.50 2.25
N THR A 320 13.83 8.76 1.73
CA THR A 320 12.85 9.59 2.40
C THR A 320 12.01 8.81 3.41
N LEU A 321 11.46 7.66 3.02
CA LEU A 321 10.47 6.91 3.79
C LEU A 321 11.09 6.01 4.88
N CYS A 322 12.19 5.33 4.58
CA CYS A 322 12.80 4.31 5.42
C CYS A 322 14.34 4.24 5.20
N PRO A 323 15.07 5.34 5.47
CA PRO A 323 16.49 5.47 5.13
C PRO A 323 17.41 4.45 5.83
N ASP A 324 16.97 3.91 6.97
CA ASP A 324 17.78 2.99 7.75
C ASP A 324 17.66 1.54 7.26
N LYS A 325 16.65 1.20 6.44
CA LYS A 325 16.41 -0.16 5.94
C LYS A 325 17.44 -0.54 4.86
N ILE A 326 17.49 -1.84 4.55
CA ILE A 326 18.19 -2.36 3.37
C ILE A 326 17.76 -1.62 2.09
N ASN A 327 18.66 -1.49 1.12
CA ASN A 327 18.36 -0.88 -0.18
C ASN A 327 17.62 -1.86 -1.12
N THR A 328 17.30 -1.39 -2.32
CA THR A 328 16.57 -2.19 -3.32
C THR A 328 17.32 -3.46 -3.72
N GLU A 329 18.63 -3.37 -3.97
CA GLU A 329 19.45 -4.51 -4.39
C GLU A 329 19.62 -5.55 -3.27
N GLU A 330 19.82 -5.10 -2.03
CA GLU A 330 19.88 -5.97 -0.85
C GLU A 330 18.57 -6.73 -0.63
N TRP A 331 17.43 -6.05 -0.83
CA TRP A 331 16.12 -6.70 -0.76
C TRP A 331 15.95 -7.76 -1.85
N LEU A 332 16.31 -7.43 -3.10
CA LEU A 332 16.25 -8.37 -4.23
C LEU A 332 17.19 -9.56 -4.04
N GLU A 333 18.38 -9.33 -3.50
CA GLU A 333 19.37 -10.38 -3.23
C GLU A 333 18.88 -11.33 -2.13
N ALA A 334 18.28 -10.83 -1.06
CA ALA A 334 17.70 -11.67 -0.01
C ALA A 334 16.65 -12.64 -0.57
N HIS A 335 15.78 -12.17 -1.47
CA HIS A 335 14.80 -13.02 -2.15
C HIS A 335 15.44 -14.00 -3.14
N ARG A 336 16.45 -13.59 -3.92
CA ARG A 336 17.22 -14.49 -4.79
C ARG A 336 17.87 -15.63 -4.00
N ILE A 337 18.50 -15.31 -2.87
CA ILE A 337 19.13 -16.31 -2.01
C ILE A 337 18.07 -17.23 -1.41
N ALA A 338 16.94 -16.71 -0.93
CA ALA A 338 15.82 -17.51 -0.43
C ALA A 338 15.34 -18.54 -1.47
N HIS A 339 15.17 -18.12 -2.72
CA HIS A 339 14.81 -19.03 -3.81
C HIS A 339 15.89 -20.07 -4.08
N SER A 340 17.18 -19.69 -4.02
CA SER A 340 18.31 -20.61 -4.24
C SER A 340 18.39 -21.74 -3.20
N VAL A 341 17.95 -21.49 -1.95
CA VAL A 341 17.87 -22.50 -0.89
C VAL A 341 16.50 -23.22 -0.86
N GLY A 342 15.63 -22.92 -1.83
CA GLY A 342 14.34 -23.58 -2.03
C GLY A 342 13.21 -23.09 -1.15
N LEU A 343 13.26 -21.84 -0.67
CA LEU A 343 12.10 -21.15 -0.08
C LEU A 343 11.31 -20.43 -1.19
N GLY A 344 9.99 -20.40 -1.06
CA GLY A 344 9.14 -19.51 -1.87
C GLY A 344 9.05 -18.11 -1.26
N SER A 345 8.62 -17.11 -2.04
CA SER A 345 8.32 -15.78 -1.51
C SER A 345 7.22 -15.09 -2.32
N ASN A 346 6.69 -13.99 -1.80
CA ASN A 346 5.89 -13.02 -2.55
C ASN A 346 6.62 -11.67 -2.64
N VAL A 347 6.01 -10.69 -3.31
CA VAL A 347 6.49 -9.30 -3.43
C VAL A 347 5.32 -8.40 -3.09
N THR A 348 5.58 -7.32 -2.35
CA THR A 348 4.56 -6.30 -2.02
C THR A 348 5.02 -4.93 -2.51
N ILE A 349 4.06 -4.04 -2.71
CA ILE A 349 4.32 -2.61 -2.95
C ILE A 349 3.36 -1.81 -2.06
N MET A 350 3.92 -0.88 -1.28
CA MET A 350 3.12 0.10 -0.52
C MET A 350 3.08 1.39 -1.34
N PHE A 351 2.00 1.58 -2.09
CA PHE A 351 1.76 2.76 -2.92
C PHE A 351 0.82 3.76 -2.23
N GLY A 352 0.69 4.94 -2.81
CA GLY A 352 -0.05 6.09 -2.28
C GLY A 352 0.78 6.97 -1.34
N SER A 353 2.11 6.95 -1.43
CA SER A 353 2.98 7.71 -0.53
C SER A 353 3.55 8.98 -1.19
N ILE A 354 4.81 8.94 -1.64
CA ILE A 354 5.49 10.05 -2.33
C ILE A 354 5.99 9.66 -3.73
N GLU A 355 5.81 8.40 -4.12
CA GLU A 355 6.19 7.89 -5.43
C GLU A 355 5.34 8.51 -6.55
N ARG A 356 5.87 8.47 -7.77
CA ARG A 356 5.23 8.99 -8.98
C ARG A 356 5.34 7.96 -10.12
N PRO A 357 4.38 7.95 -11.06
CA PRO A 357 4.44 7.15 -12.27
C PRO A 357 5.72 7.40 -13.08
#